data_AF-X0S0K3-F1
#
_entry.id   AF-X0S0K3-F1
#
_cell.length_a   1.000
_cell.length_b   1.000
_cell.length_c   1.000
_cell.angle_alpha   90.00
_cell.angle_beta   90.00
_cell.angle_gamma   90.00
#
_symmetry.space_group_name_H-M   'P 1'
#
loop_
_entity.id
_entity.type
_entity.pdbx_description
1 polymer ?
#
loop_
_entity_poly.entity_id
_entity_poly.type
_entity_poly.pdbx_seq_one_letter_code
_entity_poly.pdbx_strand_id
1 'polypeptide(L)'
;MGNVPTVSHNEGTPGGSDYIRDGDDRIREFKKQIREVVAVDHKMDSSGQGEGWGQHEKITLQVQDPNPTAVADTIILFGKDVDSVCELHSIDEDSHVLQLTSGGILKRTAGQQVQMVNTIVSAVDTGTTVFPNDDTIPQDDEGDEYMTLAITPKSATNKLKIDVVCYLGASTNSTVGVGLFQDATANA
;
A
#
# COMPACT_ATOMS: atom_id res chain seq x y z
N MET A 1 12.19 -3.00 -21.92
CA MET A 1 13.28 -2.09 -22.33
C MET A 1 12.61 -0.82 -22.80
N GLY A 2 12.93 0.34 -22.22
CA GLY A 2 12.34 1.62 -22.62
C GLY A 2 12.57 1.88 -24.10
N ASN A 3 11.66 2.59 -24.76
CA ASN A 3 11.81 3.00 -26.15
C ASN A 3 13.12 3.79 -26.29
N VAL A 4 14.14 3.19 -26.88
CA VAL A 4 15.37 3.89 -27.25
C VAL A 4 15.04 4.75 -28.46
N PRO A 5 15.41 6.05 -28.48
CA PRO A 5 15.19 6.90 -29.65
C PRO A 5 15.78 6.27 -30.90
N THR A 6 15.01 6.29 -31.98
CA THR A 6 15.39 5.73 -33.29
C THR A 6 16.39 6.59 -34.04
N VAL A 7 16.62 7.81 -33.56
CA VAL A 7 17.60 8.78 -34.05
C VAL A 7 18.45 9.26 -32.87
N SER A 8 19.77 9.35 -33.06
CA SER A 8 20.69 9.80 -32.02
C SER A 8 20.63 11.31 -31.82
N HIS A 9 20.90 11.76 -30.59
CA HIS A 9 21.20 13.17 -30.36
C HIS A 9 22.58 13.46 -30.98
N ASN A 10 22.70 14.55 -31.74
CA ASN A 10 23.99 15.02 -32.21
C ASN A 10 24.11 16.54 -32.00
N GLU A 11 24.73 16.91 -30.89
CA GLU A 11 25.00 18.31 -30.54
C GLU A 11 26.16 18.91 -31.35
N GLY A 12 26.89 18.09 -32.13
CA GLY A 12 27.99 18.54 -32.97
C GLY A 12 27.55 19.20 -34.29
N THR A 13 26.25 19.18 -34.61
CA THR A 13 25.69 19.72 -35.85
C THR A 13 24.53 20.70 -35.56
N PRO A 14 24.39 21.82 -36.31
CA PRO A 14 25.21 22.20 -37.45
C PRO A 14 26.58 22.76 -37.00
N GLY A 15 27.65 22.12 -37.45
CA GLY A 15 28.99 22.66 -37.41
C GLY A 15 29.19 23.66 -38.55
N GLY A 16 30.21 24.52 -38.43
CA GLY A 16 30.51 25.53 -39.46
C GLY A 16 30.81 24.98 -40.86
N SER A 17 31.01 23.67 -41.01
CA SER A 17 31.25 22.95 -42.27
C SER A 17 30.03 22.20 -42.83
N ASP A 18 28.90 22.17 -42.12
CA ASP A 18 27.72 21.44 -42.58
C ASP A 18 27.04 22.14 -43.76
N TYR A 19 26.50 21.34 -44.68
CA TYR A 19 25.80 21.90 -45.82
C TYR A 19 24.46 22.50 -45.36
N ILE A 20 24.20 23.74 -45.76
CA ILE A 20 22.94 24.45 -45.48
C ILE A 20 21.72 23.63 -45.95
N ARG A 21 21.85 22.87 -47.04
CA ARG A 21 20.76 22.05 -47.60
C ARG A 21 20.31 20.90 -46.69
N ASP A 22 21.15 20.46 -45.76
CA ASP A 22 20.84 19.34 -44.86
C ASP A 22 20.03 19.82 -43.63
N GLY A 23 19.79 21.13 -43.52
CA GLY A 23 19.13 21.74 -42.36
C GLY A 23 17.69 21.25 -42.14
N ASP A 24 16.94 20.94 -43.20
CA ASP A 24 15.57 20.42 -43.06
C ASP A 24 15.57 19.00 -42.47
N ASP A 25 16.52 18.16 -42.88
CA ASP A 25 16.74 16.82 -42.34
C ASP A 25 17.11 16.88 -40.85
N ARG A 26 18.04 17.77 -40.45
CA ARG A 26 18.42 17.95 -39.04
C ARG A 26 17.26 18.39 -38.17
N ILE A 27 16.43 19.30 -38.66
CA ILE A 27 15.21 19.73 -37.95
C ILE A 27 14.25 18.55 -37.78
N ARG A 28 14.10 17.70 -38.79
CA ARG A 28 13.22 16.53 -38.74
C ARG A 28 13.72 15.48 -37.77
N GLU A 29 15.02 15.22 -37.75
CA GLU A 29 15.68 14.32 -36.79
C GLU A 29 15.46 14.79 -35.35
N PHE A 30 15.72 16.07 -35.05
CA PHE A 30 15.54 16.62 -33.71
C PHE A 30 14.09 16.53 -33.21
N LYS A 31 13.11 16.90 -34.06
CA LYS A 31 11.68 16.80 -33.72
C LYS A 31 11.27 15.35 -33.45
N LYS A 32 11.78 14.41 -34.25
CA LYS A 32 11.53 12.98 -34.08
C LYS A 32 12.11 12.48 -32.75
N GLN A 33 13.33 12.91 -32.42
CA GLN A 33 14.00 12.54 -31.20
C GLN A 33 13.30 13.05 -29.94
N ILE A 34 12.93 14.34 -29.88
CA ILE A 34 12.21 14.90 -28.74
C ILE A 34 10.93 14.11 -28.49
N ARG A 35 10.15 13.88 -29.55
CA ARG A 35 8.91 13.11 -29.43
C ARG A 35 9.19 11.74 -28.84
N GLU A 36 10.21 11.03 -29.33
CA GLU A 36 10.53 9.68 -28.86
C GLU A 36 11.01 9.64 -27.41
N VAL A 37 11.78 10.64 -26.96
CA VAL A 37 12.24 10.76 -25.57
C VAL A 37 11.09 11.13 -24.63
N VAL A 38 10.30 12.14 -24.98
CA VAL A 38 9.16 12.58 -24.17
C VAL A 38 8.11 11.47 -24.10
N ALA A 39 7.88 10.76 -25.21
CA ALA A 39 6.96 9.63 -25.30
C ALA A 39 7.37 8.39 -24.49
N VAL A 40 8.55 8.39 -23.84
CA VAL A 40 8.92 7.32 -22.91
C VAL A 40 7.91 7.23 -21.78
N ASP A 41 7.52 8.38 -21.22
CA ASP A 41 6.62 8.48 -20.07
C ASP A 41 5.40 9.37 -20.34
N HIS A 42 5.42 10.23 -21.36
CA HIS A 42 4.31 11.12 -21.70
C HIS A 42 3.53 10.65 -22.91
N LYS A 43 2.28 11.11 -23.02
CA LYS A 43 1.53 11.01 -24.27
C LYS A 43 2.00 12.06 -25.27
N MET A 44 2.59 11.62 -26.38
CA MET A 44 3.03 12.49 -27.47
C MET A 44 3.08 11.74 -28.82
N ASP A 45 1.93 11.56 -29.46
CA ASP A 45 1.86 10.85 -30.75
C ASP A 45 2.55 11.64 -31.88
N SER A 46 2.64 11.06 -33.09
CA SER A 46 3.24 11.76 -34.23
C SER A 46 2.34 12.84 -34.85
N SER A 47 1.04 12.88 -34.51
CA SER A 47 0.03 13.79 -35.10
C SER A 47 0.13 15.25 -34.63
N GLY A 48 0.96 15.54 -33.63
CA GLY A 48 1.02 16.84 -32.95
C GLY A 48 -0.20 17.25 -32.12
N GLN A 49 -1.24 16.40 -32.03
CA GLN A 49 -2.54 16.78 -31.48
C GLN A 49 -3.27 15.62 -30.79
N GLY A 50 -3.83 15.89 -29.62
CA GLY A 50 -4.75 14.99 -28.91
C GLY A 50 -4.99 15.40 -27.46
N GLU A 51 -6.01 14.81 -26.84
CA GLU A 51 -6.29 15.02 -25.43
C GLU A 51 -5.24 14.34 -24.54
N GLY A 52 -4.85 15.01 -23.46
CA GLY A 52 -3.84 14.52 -22.50
C GLY A 52 -2.40 14.61 -23.00
N TRP A 53 -2.14 15.32 -24.09
CA TRP A 53 -0.78 15.53 -24.59
C TRP A 53 0.09 16.25 -23.56
N GLY A 54 1.31 15.75 -23.37
CA GLY A 54 2.21 16.26 -22.35
C GLY A 54 1.82 15.89 -20.92
N GLN A 55 0.84 15.00 -20.72
CA GLN A 55 0.64 14.32 -19.44
C GLN A 55 1.46 13.04 -19.40
N HIS A 56 1.91 12.66 -18.21
CA HIS A 56 2.54 11.38 -17.96
C HIS A 56 1.51 10.25 -18.05
N GLU A 57 1.73 9.27 -18.93
CA GLU A 57 0.98 8.00 -18.95
C GLU A 57 1.50 7.03 -17.88
N LYS A 58 2.79 7.17 -17.56
CA LYS A 58 3.47 6.52 -16.45
C LYS A 58 4.61 7.42 -15.96
N ILE A 59 5.11 7.12 -14.77
CA ILE A 59 6.29 7.78 -14.20
C ILE A 59 7.34 6.69 -13.97
N THR A 60 8.40 6.70 -14.77
CA THR A 60 9.52 5.77 -14.63
C THR A 60 10.62 6.45 -13.81
N LEU A 61 10.81 5.99 -12.58
CA LEU A 61 11.90 6.47 -11.71
C LEU A 61 13.10 5.53 -11.82
N GLN A 62 14.28 6.10 -12.10
CA GLN A 62 15.53 5.37 -12.03
C GLN A 62 15.98 5.24 -10.57
N VAL A 63 16.69 4.15 -10.26
CA VAL A 63 17.33 3.96 -8.96
C VAL A 63 18.35 5.07 -8.76
N GLN A 64 18.31 5.72 -7.60
CA GLN A 64 19.29 6.73 -7.18
C GLN A 64 20.10 6.21 -5.98
N ASP A 65 21.41 6.12 -6.18
CA ASP A 65 22.41 5.91 -5.14
C ASP A 65 23.61 6.82 -5.46
N PRO A 66 23.90 7.87 -4.66
CA PRO A 66 23.31 8.20 -3.35
C PRO A 66 21.86 8.73 -3.42
N ASN A 67 21.23 8.89 -2.25
CA ASN A 67 19.93 9.57 -2.14
C ASN A 67 20.01 11.00 -2.74
N PRO A 68 18.91 11.53 -3.31
CA PRO A 68 18.87 12.91 -3.76
C PRO A 68 19.09 13.89 -2.60
N THR A 69 19.71 15.04 -2.90
CA THR A 69 19.90 16.13 -1.94
C THR A 69 18.56 16.75 -1.57
N ALA A 70 18.28 16.90 -0.27
CA ALA A 70 17.10 17.60 0.22
C ALA A 70 17.07 19.06 -0.29
N VAL A 71 15.87 19.53 -0.63
CA VAL A 71 15.63 20.90 -1.08
C VAL A 71 14.57 21.51 -0.18
N ALA A 72 14.84 22.72 0.34
CA ALA A 72 13.92 23.42 1.24
C ALA A 72 12.54 23.63 0.59
N ASP A 73 11.48 23.52 1.40
CA ASP A 73 10.07 23.64 1.01
C ASP A 73 9.62 22.59 -0.03
N THR A 74 10.28 21.44 -0.08
CA THR A 74 9.94 20.38 -1.06
C THR A 74 9.98 18.97 -0.47
N ILE A 75 9.25 18.08 -1.13
CA ILE A 75 9.38 16.63 -0.98
C ILE A 75 9.81 16.08 -2.34
N ILE A 76 10.84 15.23 -2.33
CA ILE A 76 11.33 14.56 -3.53
C ILE A 76 10.91 13.10 -3.48
N LEU A 77 10.21 12.63 -4.51
CA LEU A 77 9.94 11.21 -4.75
C LEU A 77 11.03 10.63 -5.65
N PHE A 78 11.61 9.50 -5.26
CA PHE A 78 12.68 8.86 -6.00
C PHE A 78 12.65 7.34 -5.87
N GLY A 79 13.25 6.65 -6.85
CA GLY A 79 13.45 5.20 -6.81
C GLY A 79 14.74 4.86 -6.06
N LYS A 80 14.71 3.86 -5.20
CA LYS A 80 15.89 3.32 -4.52
C LYS A 80 15.79 1.81 -4.39
N ASP A 81 16.91 1.11 -4.52
CA ASP A 81 16.92 -0.33 -4.32
C ASP A 81 16.77 -0.70 -2.85
N VAL A 82 15.84 -1.61 -2.59
CA VAL A 82 15.68 -2.36 -1.34
C VAL A 82 15.71 -3.83 -1.71
N ASP A 83 16.72 -4.56 -1.21
CA ASP A 83 16.94 -5.98 -1.53
C ASP A 83 16.95 -6.26 -3.05
N SER A 84 17.63 -5.40 -3.82
CA SER A 84 17.77 -5.48 -5.28
C SER A 84 16.47 -5.25 -6.08
N VAL A 85 15.44 -4.70 -5.44
CA VAL A 85 14.21 -4.25 -6.09
C VAL A 85 14.08 -2.74 -5.94
N CYS A 86 13.84 -2.03 -7.04
CA CYS A 86 13.57 -0.59 -7.00
C CYS A 86 12.21 -0.34 -6.32
N GLU A 87 12.23 0.38 -5.21
CA GLU A 87 11.06 0.77 -4.42
C GLU A 87 10.93 2.31 -4.41
N LEU A 88 9.73 2.81 -4.10
CA LEU A 88 9.45 4.23 -3.99
C LEU A 88 9.86 4.76 -2.61
N HIS A 89 10.65 5.82 -2.62
CA HIS A 89 11.06 6.56 -1.44
C HIS A 89 10.71 8.04 -1.58
N SER A 90 10.56 8.70 -0.44
CA SER A 90 10.51 10.16 -0.34
C SER A 90 11.64 10.67 0.55
N ILE A 91 12.17 11.85 0.25
CA ILE A 91 13.03 12.62 1.15
C ILE A 91 12.39 13.98 1.43
N ASP A 92 12.44 14.41 2.68
CA ASP A 92 11.99 15.75 3.12
C ASP A 92 13.15 16.76 3.14
N GLU A 93 12.81 18.02 3.44
CA GLU A 93 13.77 19.13 3.54
C GLU A 93 14.81 18.97 4.67
N ASP A 94 14.51 18.13 5.66
CA ASP A 94 15.41 17.77 6.77
C ASP A 94 16.27 16.53 6.46
N SER A 95 16.25 16.05 5.22
CA SER A 95 16.97 14.85 4.75
C SER A 95 16.51 13.53 5.35
N HIS A 96 15.30 13.45 5.92
CA HIS A 96 14.72 12.17 6.33
C HIS A 96 14.24 11.40 5.12
N VAL A 97 14.68 10.15 4.98
CA VAL A 97 14.23 9.25 3.93
C VAL A 97 13.14 8.33 4.46
N LEU A 98 11.98 8.37 3.83
CA LEU A 98 10.87 7.47 4.08
C LEU A 98 10.69 6.52 2.90
N GLN A 99 10.69 5.22 3.19
CA GLN A 99 10.30 4.20 2.22
C GLN A 99 8.77 4.11 2.17
N LEU A 100 8.18 4.32 0.99
CA LEU A 100 6.73 4.31 0.79
C LEU A 100 6.21 2.96 0.30
N THR A 101 7.02 2.18 -0.42
CA THR A 101 6.66 0.84 -0.89
C THR A 101 7.67 -0.21 -0.46
N SER A 102 7.22 -1.44 -0.28
CA SER A 102 8.07 -2.58 0.05
C SER A 102 7.44 -3.87 -0.45
N GLY A 103 8.18 -4.65 -1.24
CA GLY A 103 7.65 -5.89 -1.82
C GLY A 103 6.48 -5.64 -2.78
N GLY A 104 6.44 -4.48 -3.44
CA GLY A 104 5.36 -4.10 -4.36
C GLY A 104 4.04 -3.70 -3.69
N ILE A 105 4.00 -3.53 -2.37
CA ILE A 105 2.84 -2.99 -1.64
C ILE A 105 3.18 -1.65 -1.00
N LEU A 106 2.15 -0.86 -0.66
CA LEU A 106 2.33 0.33 0.17
C LEU A 106 2.79 -0.09 1.57
N LYS A 107 3.89 0.52 2.03
CA LYS A 107 4.46 0.24 3.35
C LYS A 107 3.52 0.79 4.41
N ARG A 108 3.13 -0.08 5.35
CA ARG A 108 2.32 0.29 6.52
C ARG A 108 3.16 0.22 7.77
N THR A 109 2.94 1.16 8.68
CA THR A 109 3.53 1.11 10.02
C THR A 109 2.94 -0.05 10.80
N ALA A 110 3.77 -0.75 11.58
CA ALA A 110 3.30 -1.79 12.48
C ALA A 110 2.31 -1.24 13.52
N GLY A 111 1.37 -2.07 13.95
CA GLY A 111 0.37 -1.71 14.97
C GLY A 111 -0.84 -0.94 14.46
N GLN A 112 -0.92 -0.65 13.16
CA GLN A 112 -2.14 -0.10 12.57
C GLN A 112 -3.29 -1.11 12.58
N GLN A 113 -4.51 -0.62 12.76
CA GLN A 113 -5.71 -1.43 12.62
C GLN A 113 -5.87 -1.87 11.14
N VAL A 114 -6.09 -3.17 10.93
CA VAL A 114 -6.20 -3.78 9.59
C VAL A 114 -7.63 -4.19 9.26
N GLN A 115 -8.46 -4.40 10.28
CA GLN A 115 -9.86 -4.76 10.20
C GLN A 115 -10.58 -4.39 11.51
N MET A 116 -11.88 -4.12 11.43
CA MET A 116 -12.78 -4.01 12.58
C MET A 116 -14.04 -4.82 12.26
N VAL A 117 -14.55 -5.52 13.27
CA VAL A 117 -15.89 -6.10 13.26
C VAL A 117 -16.50 -5.88 14.63
N ASN A 118 -17.81 -5.73 14.71
CA ASN A 118 -18.53 -5.63 15.97
C ASN A 118 -19.88 -6.35 15.88
N THR A 119 -20.36 -6.81 17.03
CA THR A 119 -21.70 -7.36 17.22
C THR A 119 -22.30 -6.73 18.48
N ILE A 120 -23.62 -6.57 18.52
CA ILE A 120 -24.33 -5.99 19.66
C ILE A 120 -25.63 -6.76 19.84
N VAL A 121 -25.88 -7.20 21.07
CA VAL A 121 -27.19 -7.68 21.52
C VAL A 121 -27.80 -6.59 22.40
N SER A 122 -29.00 -6.15 22.04
CA SER A 122 -29.70 -5.04 22.71
C SER A 122 -30.97 -5.45 23.46
N ALA A 123 -31.40 -6.71 23.30
CA ALA A 123 -32.52 -7.27 24.04
C ALA A 123 -32.02 -8.08 25.24
N VAL A 124 -32.90 -8.33 26.21
CA VAL A 124 -32.60 -9.28 27.29
C VAL A 124 -32.75 -10.68 26.72
N ASP A 125 -31.64 -11.42 26.66
CA ASP A 125 -31.63 -12.84 26.37
C ASP A 125 -31.40 -13.62 27.67
N THR A 126 -32.05 -14.77 27.80
CA THR A 126 -32.00 -15.61 29.00
C THR A 126 -31.84 -17.07 28.60
N GLY A 127 -31.09 -17.84 29.38
CA GLY A 127 -31.03 -19.28 29.25
C GLY A 127 -30.86 -19.99 30.59
N THR A 128 -30.70 -21.31 30.53
CA THR A 128 -30.78 -22.20 31.71
C THR A 128 -29.66 -23.23 31.77
N THR A 129 -28.79 -23.28 30.76
CA THR A 129 -27.63 -24.15 30.76
C THR A 129 -26.62 -23.62 31.79
N VAL A 130 -25.89 -24.53 32.41
CA VAL A 130 -25.01 -24.19 33.54
C VAL A 130 -23.58 -24.10 33.02
N PHE A 131 -22.92 -22.98 33.33
CA PHE A 131 -21.46 -22.88 33.27
C PHE A 131 -20.91 -23.45 34.59
N PRO A 132 -20.26 -24.63 34.60
CA PRO A 132 -19.83 -25.29 35.81
C PRO A 132 -18.82 -24.44 36.61
N ASN A 133 -18.85 -24.57 37.93
CA ASN A 133 -17.82 -24.01 38.80
C ASN A 133 -17.03 -25.19 39.39
N ASP A 134 -16.10 -25.71 38.59
CA ASP A 134 -15.24 -26.82 38.97
C ASP A 134 -13.79 -26.60 38.49
N ASP A 135 -12.95 -27.61 38.70
CA ASP A 135 -11.52 -27.58 38.36
C ASP A 135 -11.26 -28.07 36.92
N THR A 136 -12.27 -28.16 36.07
CA THR A 136 -12.11 -28.51 34.65
C THR A 136 -11.85 -27.26 33.81
N ILE A 137 -11.21 -27.44 32.65
CA ILE A 137 -10.96 -26.34 31.71
C ILE A 137 -12.31 -25.94 31.11
N PRO A 138 -12.70 -24.66 31.11
CA PRO A 138 -13.94 -24.23 30.48
C PRO A 138 -14.07 -24.71 29.03
N GLN A 139 -15.20 -25.32 28.70
CA GLN A 139 -15.51 -25.82 27.36
C GLN A 139 -16.46 -24.85 26.62
N ASP A 140 -16.44 -24.87 25.28
CA ASP A 140 -17.25 -23.98 24.44
C ASP A 140 -18.73 -24.40 24.35
N ASP A 141 -19.08 -25.58 24.86
CA ASP A 141 -20.45 -26.07 25.03
C ASP A 141 -21.01 -25.91 26.46
N GLU A 142 -20.26 -25.25 27.35
CA GLU A 142 -20.71 -24.91 28.70
C GLU A 142 -21.42 -23.55 28.73
N GLY A 143 -22.69 -23.56 29.18
CA GLY A 143 -23.53 -22.37 29.22
C GLY A 143 -24.21 -22.07 27.87
N ASP A 144 -24.67 -20.82 27.72
CA ASP A 144 -25.40 -20.35 26.55
C ASP A 144 -24.56 -19.34 25.75
N GLU A 145 -24.54 -19.46 24.42
CA GLU A 145 -23.89 -18.48 23.54
C GLU A 145 -24.80 -17.25 23.35
N TYR A 146 -24.32 -16.07 23.76
CA TYR A 146 -25.05 -14.80 23.62
C TYR A 146 -24.47 -13.88 22.55
N MET A 147 -23.20 -14.02 22.17
CA MET A 147 -22.57 -13.21 21.13
C MET A 147 -21.60 -14.07 20.33
N THR A 148 -21.75 -14.06 19.02
CA THR A 148 -20.84 -14.73 18.09
C THR A 148 -20.47 -13.78 16.96
N LEU A 149 -19.20 -13.78 16.56
CA LEU A 149 -18.71 -12.94 15.49
C LEU A 149 -17.48 -13.55 14.84
N ALA A 150 -17.63 -13.97 13.58
CA ALA A 150 -16.51 -14.50 12.81
C ALA A 150 -15.57 -13.37 12.35
N ILE A 151 -14.27 -13.56 12.58
CA ILE A 151 -13.21 -12.74 11.96
C ILE A 151 -12.05 -13.63 11.55
N THR A 152 -11.68 -13.57 10.26
CA THR A 152 -10.45 -14.18 9.75
C THR A 152 -9.36 -13.11 9.68
N PRO A 153 -8.27 -13.21 10.46
CA PRO A 153 -7.15 -12.28 10.34
C PRO A 153 -6.60 -12.25 8.92
N LYS A 154 -6.29 -11.06 8.39
CA LYS A 154 -5.72 -10.92 7.03
C LYS A 154 -4.29 -11.47 6.91
N SER A 155 -3.62 -11.73 8.02
CA SER A 155 -2.33 -12.42 8.13
C SER A 155 -2.23 -13.12 9.48
N ALA A 156 -1.47 -14.21 9.55
CA ALA A 156 -1.18 -14.93 10.80
C ALA A 156 -0.41 -14.07 11.83
N THR A 157 0.21 -12.97 11.40
CA THR A 157 0.94 -12.03 12.28
C THR A 157 0.04 -10.94 12.88
N ASN A 158 -1.22 -10.84 12.45
CA ASN A 158 -2.16 -9.88 13.02
C ASN A 158 -2.55 -10.32 14.44
N LYS A 159 -2.54 -9.36 15.38
CA LYS A 159 -3.11 -9.57 16.71
C LYS A 159 -4.58 -9.18 16.71
N LEU A 160 -5.41 -9.98 17.38
CA LEU A 160 -6.80 -9.63 17.67
C LEU A 160 -6.85 -8.89 19.01
N LYS A 161 -7.53 -7.74 19.03
CA LYS A 161 -7.93 -7.04 20.25
C LYS A 161 -9.45 -7.13 20.32
N ILE A 162 -9.95 -7.82 21.34
CA ILE A 162 -11.38 -8.05 21.55
C ILE A 162 -11.76 -7.28 22.81
N ASP A 163 -12.68 -6.35 22.67
CA ASP A 163 -13.28 -5.62 23.80
C ASP A 163 -14.73 -6.13 23.96
N VAL A 164 -15.04 -6.75 25.10
CA VAL A 164 -16.37 -7.27 25.41
C VAL A 164 -16.95 -6.49 26.57
N VAL A 165 -18.17 -6.01 26.42
CA VAL A 165 -18.95 -5.40 27.50
C VAL A 165 -20.27 -6.16 27.60
N CYS A 166 -20.51 -6.76 28.76
CA CYS A 166 -21.73 -7.49 29.05
C CYS A 166 -22.34 -7.02 30.38
N TYR A 167 -23.68 -7.02 30.43
CA TYR A 167 -24.45 -6.77 31.65
C TYR A 167 -25.21 -8.04 31.99
N LEU A 168 -24.81 -8.71 33.06
CA LEU A 168 -25.27 -10.05 33.39
C LEU A 168 -25.96 -10.06 34.76
N GLY A 169 -26.95 -10.93 34.91
CA GLY A 169 -27.65 -11.19 36.16
C GLY A 169 -28.06 -12.66 36.26
N ALA A 170 -28.12 -13.19 37.47
CA ALA A 170 -28.54 -14.58 37.72
C ALA A 170 -29.77 -14.63 38.64
N SER A 171 -30.65 -15.61 38.40
CA SER A 171 -31.91 -15.77 39.14
C SER A 171 -31.88 -16.94 40.12
N THR A 172 -31.35 -18.10 39.72
CA THR A 172 -31.30 -19.33 40.52
C THR A 172 -29.88 -19.68 40.99
N ASN A 173 -28.85 -19.51 40.15
CA ASN A 173 -27.45 -19.66 40.54
C ASN A 173 -26.91 -18.36 41.13
N SER A 174 -26.10 -18.44 42.20
CA SER A 174 -25.51 -17.25 42.84
C SER A 174 -24.22 -16.76 42.17
N THR A 175 -23.75 -17.45 41.12
CA THR A 175 -22.50 -17.15 40.40
C THR A 175 -22.75 -17.09 38.89
N VAL A 176 -22.13 -16.11 38.22
CA VAL A 176 -22.16 -15.94 36.76
C VAL A 176 -20.77 -16.27 36.21
N GLY A 177 -20.70 -17.24 35.30
CA GLY A 177 -19.51 -17.54 34.50
C GLY A 177 -19.57 -16.82 33.16
N VAL A 178 -18.43 -16.36 32.66
CA VAL A 178 -18.29 -15.76 31.32
C VAL A 178 -17.03 -16.32 30.68
N GLY A 179 -17.19 -16.91 29.49
CA GLY A 179 -16.10 -17.37 28.65
C GLY A 179 -16.03 -16.57 27.35
N LEU A 180 -14.82 -16.36 26.84
CA LEU A 180 -14.57 -15.93 25.47
C LEU A 180 -13.81 -17.05 24.79
N PHE A 181 -14.44 -17.70 23.81
CA PHE A 181 -13.87 -18.83 23.10
C PHE A 181 -13.46 -18.45 21.70
N GLN A 182 -12.38 -19.06 21.21
CA GLN A 182 -11.93 -18.93 19.84
C GLN A 182 -12.33 -20.18 19.04
N ASP A 183 -13.10 -19.99 17.97
CA ASP A 183 -13.51 -21.05 17.04
C ASP A 183 -14.20 -22.22 17.78
N ALA A 184 -14.08 -23.45 17.27
CA ALA A 184 -14.63 -24.68 17.89
C ALA A 184 -13.60 -25.40 18.78
N THR A 185 -12.67 -24.65 19.38
CA THR A 185 -11.60 -25.24 20.20
C THR A 185 -11.89 -24.95 21.65
N ALA A 186 -12.25 -25.98 22.40
CA ALA A 186 -12.43 -25.91 23.85
C ALA A 186 -11.07 -25.76 24.56
N ASN A 187 -10.56 -24.53 24.61
CA ASN A 187 -9.41 -24.09 25.42
C ASN A 187 -9.47 -22.55 25.53
N ALA A 188 -10.26 -22.03 26.47
CA ALA A 188 -10.26 -20.58 26.79
C ALA A 188 -8.86 -20.09 27.22
#